data_AF-A0A1C2AWP8-F1
#
_entry.id   AF-A0A1C2AWP8-F1
#
_cell.length_a   1.000
_cell.length_b   1.000
_cell.length_c   1.000
_cell.angle_alpha   90.00
_cell.angle_beta   90.00
_cell.angle_gamma   90.00
#
_symmetry.space_group_name_H-M   'P 1'
#
loop_
_entity.id
_entity.type
_entity.pdbx_description
1 polymer ?
#
loop_
_entity_poly.entity_id
_entity_poly.type
_entity_poly.pdbx_seq_one_letter_code
_entity_poly.pdbx_strand_id
1 'polypeptide(L)'
;MIDKTNFDKTNAWPFVEAKKLLRERKSNIEKKNKIVLQTGYGPSGLPHIGTFGEVARTTMIVNALDHLTDIPKEIITFSDDMDGLRKVPENVPNQEKLKNNLHKPLTDVPDPFEKFSSFGEHNNNMLKQFLDNFKFKYSFKSSTELYKSGYFNDTLK
;
A
#
# COMPACT_ATOMS: atom_id res chain seq x y z
N MET A 1 1.08 -28.29 -14.66
CA MET A 1 1.48 -28.02 -13.26
C MET A 1 3.00 -27.87 -13.28
N ILE A 2 3.55 -26.75 -12.79
CA ILE A 2 5.01 -26.54 -12.80
C ILE A 2 5.65 -27.52 -11.81
N ASP A 3 6.69 -28.23 -12.23
CA ASP A 3 7.45 -29.13 -11.36
C ASP A 3 8.10 -28.32 -10.22
N LYS A 4 7.69 -28.62 -8.97
CA LYS A 4 8.15 -27.91 -7.77
C LYS A 4 9.66 -28.02 -7.56
N THR A 5 10.31 -29.04 -8.10
CA THR A 5 11.78 -29.21 -8.01
C THR A 5 12.58 -28.09 -8.70
N ASN A 6 11.93 -27.31 -9.58
CA ASN A 6 12.58 -26.24 -10.31
C ASN A 6 12.62 -24.90 -9.53
N PHE A 7 11.79 -24.75 -8.49
CA PHE A 7 11.75 -23.51 -7.71
C PHE A 7 13.00 -23.32 -6.85
N ASP A 8 13.68 -24.39 -6.44
CA ASP A 8 14.92 -24.26 -5.66
C ASP A 8 16.09 -23.73 -6.49
N LYS A 9 16.08 -24.00 -7.80
CA LYS A 9 17.15 -23.62 -8.74
C LYS A 9 16.87 -22.32 -9.49
N THR A 10 15.64 -21.78 -9.43
CA THR A 10 15.31 -20.56 -10.15
C THR A 10 16.05 -19.34 -9.60
N ASN A 11 16.55 -18.51 -10.52
CA ASN A 11 17.16 -17.20 -10.24
C ASN A 11 16.19 -16.03 -10.46
N ALA A 12 14.90 -16.31 -10.70
CA ALA A 12 13.87 -15.28 -10.80
C ALA A 12 13.80 -14.50 -9.47
N TRP A 13 13.94 -13.18 -9.54
CA TRP A 13 14.08 -12.31 -8.36
C TRP A 13 12.97 -12.49 -7.30
N PRO A 14 11.67 -12.74 -7.63
CA PRO A 14 10.65 -12.89 -6.59
C PRO A 14 10.88 -14.12 -5.73
N PHE A 15 11.38 -15.21 -6.32
CA PHE A 15 11.68 -16.45 -5.60
C PHE A 15 12.94 -16.31 -4.75
N VAL A 16 13.96 -15.60 -5.26
CA VAL A 16 15.18 -15.30 -4.49
C VAL A 16 14.83 -14.50 -3.24
N GLU A 17 14.04 -13.44 -3.37
CA GLU A 17 13.61 -12.61 -2.24
C GLU A 17 12.63 -13.35 -1.31
N ALA A 18 11.71 -14.16 -1.85
CA ALA A 18 10.79 -14.96 -1.04
C ALA A 18 11.53 -15.98 -0.16
N LYS A 19 12.51 -16.71 -0.71
CA LYS A 19 13.34 -17.64 0.08
C LYS A 19 14.14 -16.92 1.15
N LYS A 20 14.72 -15.76 0.80
CA LYS A 20 15.46 -14.92 1.74
C LYS A 20 14.55 -14.47 2.90
N LEU A 21 13.34 -14.01 2.59
CA LEU A 21 12.32 -13.63 3.57
C LEU A 21 11.98 -14.78 4.53
N LEU A 22 11.71 -15.98 3.99
CA LEU A 22 11.38 -17.16 4.80
C LEU A 22 12.52 -17.54 5.75
N ARG A 23 13.77 -17.40 5.31
CA ARG A 23 14.96 -17.67 6.13
C ARG A 23 15.17 -16.61 7.21
N GLU A 24 15.16 -15.33 6.84
CA GLU A 24 15.55 -14.22 7.72
C GLU A 24 14.46 -13.80 8.69
N ARG A 25 13.19 -14.02 8.34
CA ARG A 25 12.03 -13.64 9.17
C ARG A 25 11.35 -14.82 9.85
N LYS A 26 11.98 -16.01 9.84
CA LYS A 26 11.41 -17.26 10.39
C LYS A 26 10.77 -17.09 11.76
N SER A 27 11.48 -16.52 12.73
CA SER A 27 10.97 -16.30 14.10
C SER A 27 9.72 -15.40 14.13
N ASN A 28 9.70 -14.33 13.34
CA ASN A 28 8.53 -13.44 13.27
C ASN A 28 7.32 -14.13 12.64
N ILE A 29 7.56 -14.94 11.60
CA ILE A 29 6.53 -15.68 10.88
C ILE A 29 5.93 -16.75 11.80
N GLU A 30 6.76 -17.51 12.51
CA GLU A 30 6.31 -18.52 13.49
C GLU A 30 5.49 -17.89 14.62
N LYS A 31 5.94 -16.75 15.17
CA LYS A 31 5.21 -16.05 16.23
C LYS A 31 3.85 -15.52 15.79
N LYS A 32 3.73 -15.04 14.55
CA LYS A 32 2.48 -14.43 14.03
C LYS A 32 1.60 -15.42 13.27
N ASN A 33 2.13 -16.60 12.92
CA ASN A 33 1.52 -17.58 12.02
C ASN A 33 0.97 -16.99 10.71
N LYS A 34 1.59 -15.90 10.21
CA LYS A 34 1.26 -15.24 8.95
C LYS A 34 2.42 -14.38 8.45
N ILE A 35 2.47 -14.17 7.15
CA ILE A 35 3.39 -13.23 6.48
C ILE A 35 2.58 -11.97 6.12
N VAL A 36 3.01 -10.83 6.64
CA VAL A 36 2.42 -9.52 6.29
C VAL A 36 3.44 -8.75 5.46
N LEU A 37 3.04 -8.39 4.25
CA LEU A 37 3.78 -7.50 3.37
C LEU A 37 3.05 -6.16 3.34
N GLN A 38 3.79 -5.07 3.13
CA GLN A 38 3.21 -3.74 3.11
C GLN A 38 3.69 -2.96 1.88
N THR A 39 2.78 -2.18 1.30
CA THR A 39 3.05 -1.11 0.34
C THR A 39 2.60 0.22 0.92
N GLY A 40 3.22 1.32 0.49
CA GLY A 40 2.88 2.68 0.87
C GLY A 40 2.29 3.47 -0.29
N TYR A 41 1.48 4.46 0.04
CA TYR A 41 0.95 5.43 -0.90
C TYR A 41 0.76 6.78 -0.20
N GLY A 42 1.41 7.82 -0.71
CA GLY A 42 1.11 9.20 -0.33
C GLY A 42 0.02 9.77 -1.24
N PRO A 43 -1.23 9.96 -0.77
CA PRO A 43 -2.35 10.39 -1.61
C PRO A 43 -2.36 11.90 -1.86
N SER A 44 -1.19 12.50 -2.07
CA SER A 44 -1.02 13.92 -2.41
C SER A 44 -1.15 14.20 -3.91
N GLY A 45 -1.30 13.15 -4.72
CA GLY A 45 -1.57 13.23 -6.15
C GLY A 45 -2.22 11.93 -6.64
N LEU A 46 -2.70 11.98 -7.89
CA LEU A 46 -3.35 10.83 -8.52
C LEU A 46 -2.41 9.62 -8.57
N PRO A 47 -2.93 8.39 -8.37
CA PRO A 47 -2.12 7.18 -8.48
C PRO A 47 -1.57 7.05 -9.91
N HIS A 48 -0.30 6.64 -10.01
CA HIS A 48 0.40 6.49 -11.29
C HIS A 48 1.01 5.08 -11.41
N ILE A 49 1.66 4.80 -12.54
CA ILE A 49 2.27 3.49 -12.81
C ILE A 49 3.32 3.08 -11.77
N GLY A 50 3.92 4.04 -11.08
CA GLY A 50 4.85 3.78 -9.98
C GLY A 50 4.15 3.18 -8.76
N THR A 51 3.01 3.76 -8.36
CA THR A 51 2.14 3.24 -7.29
C THR A 51 1.66 1.83 -7.62
N PHE A 52 1.24 1.60 -8.86
CA PHE A 52 0.91 0.26 -9.35
C PHE A 52 2.08 -0.70 -9.24
N GLY A 53 3.26 -0.28 -9.71
CA GLY A 53 4.47 -1.09 -9.71
C GLY A 53 4.85 -1.55 -8.31
N GLU A 54 4.59 -0.75 -7.28
CA GLU A 54 4.82 -1.14 -5.89
C GLU A 54 3.93 -2.32 -5.45
N VAL A 55 2.62 -2.23 -5.69
CA VAL A 55 1.68 -3.32 -5.36
C VAL A 55 1.93 -4.56 -6.24
N ALA A 56 2.23 -4.35 -7.53
CA ALA A 56 2.53 -5.42 -8.46
C ALA A 56 3.78 -6.21 -8.04
N ARG A 57 4.88 -5.54 -7.67
CA ARG A 57 6.11 -6.22 -7.21
C ARG A 57 5.86 -7.00 -5.92
N THR A 58 5.14 -6.44 -4.97
CA THR A 58 4.78 -7.15 -3.72
C THR A 58 3.92 -8.38 -4.02
N THR A 59 2.99 -8.27 -4.97
CA THR A 59 2.15 -9.40 -5.42
C THR A 59 2.99 -10.49 -6.09
N MET A 60 4.03 -10.14 -6.86
CA MET A 60 4.96 -11.13 -7.44
C MET A 60 5.68 -11.94 -6.35
N ILE A 61 6.07 -11.30 -5.24
CA ILE A 61 6.65 -12.00 -4.07
C ILE A 61 5.60 -12.91 -3.41
N VAL A 62 4.36 -12.44 -3.22
CA VAL A 62 3.28 -13.27 -2.66
C VAL A 62 3.03 -14.50 -3.52
N ASN A 63 2.98 -14.35 -4.86
CA ASN A 63 2.84 -15.47 -5.76
C ASN A 63 4.02 -16.46 -5.66
N ALA A 64 5.26 -15.97 -5.50
CA ALA A 64 6.39 -16.86 -5.25
C ALA A 64 6.27 -17.58 -3.89
N LEU A 65 5.82 -16.88 -2.85
CA LEU A 65 5.55 -17.48 -1.53
C LEU A 65 4.44 -18.54 -1.59
N ASP A 66 3.38 -18.35 -2.39
CA ASP A 66 2.32 -19.35 -2.60
C ASP A 66 2.86 -20.67 -3.15
N HIS A 67 3.96 -20.64 -3.90
CA HIS A 67 4.62 -21.85 -4.40
C HIS A 67 5.60 -22.48 -3.40
N LEU A 68 6.07 -21.72 -2.41
CA LEU A 68 7.08 -22.13 -1.44
C LEU A 68 6.48 -22.54 -0.08
N THR A 69 5.32 -22.01 0.30
CA THR A 69 4.73 -22.26 1.63
C THR A 69 3.22 -21.99 1.68
N ASP A 70 2.54 -22.76 2.55
CA ASP A 70 1.10 -22.63 2.82
C ASP A 70 0.76 -21.61 3.92
N ILE A 71 1.77 -20.98 4.54
CA ILE A 71 1.55 -19.94 5.57
C ILE A 71 0.65 -18.83 4.99
N PRO A 72 -0.34 -18.29 5.74
CA PRO A 72 -1.18 -17.21 5.26
C PRO A 72 -0.41 -15.93 4.92
N LYS A 73 -0.83 -15.22 3.86
CA LYS A 73 -0.20 -13.99 3.35
C LYS A 73 -1.24 -12.87 3.32
N GLU A 74 -0.80 -11.67 3.68
CA GLU A 74 -1.61 -10.46 3.61
C GLU A 74 -0.74 -9.33 3.02
N ILE A 75 -1.28 -8.61 2.04
CA ILE A 75 -0.70 -7.34 1.57
C ILE A 75 -1.49 -6.22 2.23
N ILE A 76 -0.82 -5.37 3.01
CA ILE A 76 -1.38 -4.12 3.50
C ILE A 76 -1.01 -3.01 2.52
N THR A 77 -2.00 -2.33 1.95
CA THR A 77 -1.78 -1.09 1.21
C THR A 77 -2.07 0.07 2.14
N PHE A 78 -1.00 0.63 2.69
CA PHE A 78 -1.05 1.71 3.66
C PHE A 78 -1.06 3.06 2.95
N SER A 79 -2.02 3.91 3.29
CA SER A 79 -2.12 5.27 2.78
C SER A 79 -1.69 6.26 3.85
N ASP A 80 -0.68 7.07 3.53
CA ASP A 80 -0.20 8.17 4.36
C ASP A 80 -1.10 9.40 4.21
N ASP A 81 -2.42 9.22 4.31
CA ASP A 81 -3.43 10.26 4.08
C ASP A 81 -3.55 11.32 5.17
N MET A 82 -2.84 11.13 6.29
CA MET A 82 -2.65 12.15 7.31
C MET A 82 -1.51 13.13 6.99
N ASP A 83 -0.68 12.85 5.97
CA ASP A 83 0.40 13.76 5.58
C ASP A 83 -0.14 15.12 5.15
N GLY A 84 0.63 16.17 5.42
CA GLY A 84 0.29 17.53 5.01
C GLY A 84 0.43 17.74 3.50
N LEU A 85 -0.50 18.48 2.87
CA LEU A 85 -0.37 18.92 1.48
C LEU A 85 0.81 19.89 1.33
N ARG A 86 1.97 19.42 0.87
CA ARG A 86 3.20 20.23 0.77
C ARG A 86 3.25 21.13 -0.46
N LYS A 87 2.73 20.65 -1.59
CA LYS A 87 2.68 21.37 -2.87
C LYS A 87 1.36 21.05 -3.56
N VAL A 88 0.82 22.02 -4.30
CA VAL A 88 -0.35 21.80 -5.15
C VAL A 88 0.09 21.10 -6.44
N PRO A 89 -0.49 19.93 -6.80
CA PRO A 89 -0.22 19.28 -8.08
C PRO A 89 -0.74 20.13 -9.24
N GLU A 90 -0.03 20.18 -10.36
CA GLU A 90 -0.43 21.03 -11.51
C GLU A 90 -1.56 20.39 -12.35
N ASN A 91 -1.75 19.08 -12.22
CA ASN A 91 -2.67 18.27 -13.01
C ASN A 91 -4.07 18.09 -12.37
N VAL A 92 -4.42 18.91 -11.38
CA VAL A 92 -5.72 18.83 -10.69
C VAL A 92 -6.51 20.14 -10.86
N PRO A 93 -7.85 20.09 -10.93
CA PRO A 93 -8.67 21.30 -11.00
C PRO A 93 -8.62 22.10 -9.69
N ASN A 94 -9.27 23.27 -9.67
CA ASN A 94 -9.49 24.05 -8.45
C ASN A 94 -8.20 24.36 -7.64
N GLN A 95 -7.13 24.78 -8.34
CA GLN A 95 -5.82 25.08 -7.77
C GLN A 95 -5.88 25.99 -6.53
N GLU A 96 -6.68 27.06 -6.56
CA GLU A 96 -6.83 28.00 -5.44
C GLU A 96 -7.41 27.35 -4.18
N LYS A 97 -8.37 26.42 -4.33
CA LYS A 97 -8.94 25.63 -3.23
C LYS A 97 -7.83 24.84 -2.51
N LEU A 98 -6.87 24.30 -3.25
CA LEU A 98 -5.74 23.55 -2.70
C LEU A 98 -4.67 24.47 -2.09
N LYS A 99 -4.36 25.59 -2.73
CA LYS A 99 -3.40 26.58 -2.19
C LYS A 99 -3.83 27.10 -0.83
N ASN A 100 -5.13 27.34 -0.64
CA ASN A 100 -5.71 27.79 0.64
C ASN A 100 -5.69 26.72 1.75
N ASN A 101 -5.31 25.48 1.43
CA ASN A 101 -5.28 24.35 2.37
C ASN A 101 -3.91 23.66 2.44
N LEU A 102 -2.84 24.36 2.03
CA LEU A 102 -1.47 23.86 2.22
C LEU A 102 -1.17 23.51 3.69
N HIS A 103 -0.32 22.51 3.87
CA HIS A 103 0.13 21.98 5.17
C HIS A 103 -0.95 21.30 6.03
N LYS A 104 -2.22 21.30 5.61
CA LYS A 104 -3.27 20.51 6.26
C LYS A 104 -3.18 19.04 5.84
N PRO A 105 -3.60 18.10 6.71
CA PRO A 105 -3.72 16.68 6.36
C PRO A 105 -4.52 16.49 5.07
N LEU A 106 -4.12 15.56 4.21
CA LEU A 106 -4.81 15.33 2.93
C LEU A 106 -6.29 14.95 3.11
N THR A 107 -6.64 14.29 4.21
CA THR A 107 -8.04 14.01 4.59
C THR A 107 -8.84 15.23 5.04
N ASP A 108 -8.20 16.36 5.31
CA ASP A 108 -8.85 17.62 5.71
C ASP A 108 -8.82 18.66 4.56
N VAL A 109 -8.08 18.40 3.48
CA VAL A 109 -8.05 19.23 2.28
C VAL A 109 -9.30 18.91 1.44
N PRO A 110 -10.14 19.90 1.05
CA PRO A 110 -11.31 19.65 0.22
C PRO A 110 -10.97 19.02 -1.14
N ASP A 111 -11.83 18.10 -1.62
CA ASP A 111 -11.63 17.47 -2.93
C ASP A 111 -11.69 18.50 -4.07
N PRO A 112 -10.61 18.70 -4.86
CA PRO A 112 -10.62 19.60 -6.00
C PRO A 112 -11.56 19.11 -7.12
N PHE A 113 -11.91 17.82 -7.16
CA PHE A 113 -12.81 17.23 -8.16
C PHE A 113 -14.27 17.19 -7.73
N GLU A 114 -14.57 17.56 -6.48
CA GLU A 114 -15.94 17.65 -5.94
C GLU A 114 -16.72 16.32 -5.99
N LYS A 115 -16.02 15.19 -5.82
CA LYS A 115 -16.61 13.83 -5.80
C LYS A 115 -16.61 13.18 -4.43
N PHE A 116 -15.63 13.52 -3.59
CA PHE A 116 -15.44 12.96 -2.24
C PHE A 116 -15.31 14.05 -1.19
N SER A 117 -15.25 13.68 0.09
CA SER A 117 -15.17 14.67 1.19
C SER A 117 -13.83 15.41 1.21
N SER A 118 -12.76 14.75 0.77
CA SER A 118 -11.40 15.30 0.81
C SER A 118 -10.55 14.84 -0.37
N PHE A 119 -9.45 15.56 -0.62
CA PHE A 119 -8.48 15.22 -1.65
C PHE A 119 -7.78 13.90 -1.36
N GLY A 120 -7.47 13.62 -0.08
CA GLY A 120 -6.94 12.33 0.35
C GLY A 120 -7.94 11.20 0.08
N GLU A 121 -9.22 11.39 0.41
CA GLU A 121 -10.26 10.39 0.13
C GLU A 121 -10.43 10.14 -1.38
N HIS A 122 -10.42 11.19 -2.20
CA HIS A 122 -10.48 11.07 -3.65
C HIS A 122 -9.37 10.17 -4.18
N ASN A 123 -8.12 10.51 -3.84
CA ASN A 123 -6.94 9.80 -4.31
C ASN A 123 -6.90 8.35 -3.78
N ASN A 124 -7.33 8.12 -2.54
CA ASN A 124 -7.47 6.78 -1.97
C ASN A 124 -8.50 5.94 -2.74
N ASN A 125 -9.65 6.50 -3.11
CA ASN A 125 -10.65 5.78 -3.90
C ASN A 125 -10.19 5.51 -5.33
N MET A 126 -9.46 6.45 -5.95
CA MET A 126 -8.81 6.23 -7.24
C MET A 126 -7.79 5.10 -7.17
N LEU A 127 -6.97 5.03 -6.11
CA LEU A 127 -6.03 3.93 -5.90
C LEU A 127 -6.78 2.61 -5.75
N LYS A 128 -7.80 2.54 -4.89
CA LYS A 128 -8.57 1.31 -4.67
C LYS A 128 -9.17 0.78 -5.96
N GLN A 129 -9.89 1.63 -6.69
CA GLN A 129 -10.46 1.28 -7.99
C GLN A 129 -9.40 0.79 -8.98
N PHE A 130 -8.25 1.46 -9.02
CA PHE A 130 -7.15 1.06 -9.88
C PHE A 130 -6.62 -0.32 -9.50
N LEU A 131 -6.43 -0.64 -8.22
CA LEU A 131 -5.96 -1.95 -7.78
C LEU A 131 -7.01 -3.06 -7.99
N ASP A 132 -8.29 -2.75 -7.74
CA ASP A 132 -9.42 -3.66 -7.89
C ASP A 132 -9.61 -4.08 -9.36
N ASN A 133 -9.40 -3.15 -10.31
CA ASN A 133 -9.48 -3.45 -11.74
C ASN A 133 -8.46 -4.51 -12.20
N PHE A 134 -7.32 -4.60 -11.52
CA PHE A 134 -6.30 -5.64 -11.77
C PHE A 134 -6.46 -6.85 -10.84
N LYS A 135 -7.51 -6.87 -10.01
CA LYS A 135 -7.86 -7.96 -9.08
C LYS A 135 -6.76 -8.24 -8.07
N PHE A 136 -6.02 -7.20 -7.65
CA PHE A 136 -5.07 -7.36 -6.55
C PHE A 136 -5.80 -7.68 -5.25
N LYS A 137 -5.20 -8.54 -4.42
CA LYS A 137 -5.70 -8.86 -3.09
C LYS A 137 -4.91 -8.06 -2.06
N TYR A 138 -5.58 -7.13 -1.38
CA TYR A 138 -4.94 -6.26 -0.40
C TYR A 138 -5.92 -5.81 0.70
N SER A 139 -5.37 -5.44 1.85
CA SER A 139 -6.05 -4.79 2.97
C SER A 139 -5.68 -3.31 2.96
N PHE A 140 -6.61 -2.42 2.59
CA PHE A 140 -6.38 -0.98 2.65
C PHE A 140 -6.34 -0.48 4.10
N LYS A 141 -5.42 0.43 4.41
CA LYS A 141 -5.32 1.09 5.73
C LYS A 141 -5.06 2.58 5.55
N SER A 142 -5.90 3.42 6.16
CA SER A 142 -5.72 4.88 6.24
C SER A 142 -4.88 5.23 7.47
N SER A 143 -3.85 6.06 7.31
CA SER A 143 -3.10 6.56 8.46
C SER A 143 -3.97 7.48 9.31
N THR A 144 -4.77 8.36 8.71
CA THR A 144 -5.72 9.23 9.41
C THR A 144 -6.66 8.43 10.31
N GLU A 145 -7.24 7.33 9.82
CA GLU A 145 -8.13 6.47 10.61
C GLU A 145 -7.39 5.83 11.80
N LEU A 146 -6.20 5.28 11.57
CA LEU A 146 -5.42 4.59 12.58
C LEU A 146 -4.88 5.54 13.67
N TYR A 147 -4.49 6.76 13.29
CA TYR A 147 -4.12 7.79 14.27
C TYR A 147 -5.34 8.29 15.05
N LYS A 148 -6.45 8.63 14.39
CA LYS A 148 -7.66 9.15 15.05
C LYS A 148 -8.32 8.12 15.98
N SER A 149 -8.24 6.84 15.67
CA SER A 149 -8.74 5.75 16.53
C SER A 149 -7.83 5.44 17.73
N GLY A 150 -6.62 6.01 17.77
CA GLY A 150 -5.63 5.70 18.80
C GLY A 150 -4.96 4.34 18.63
N TYR A 151 -5.10 3.69 17.47
CA TYR A 151 -4.49 2.37 17.21
C TYR A 151 -2.97 2.38 17.41
N PHE A 152 -2.31 3.50 17.11
CA PHE A 152 -0.86 3.65 17.28
C PHE A 152 -0.42 4.10 18.68
N ASN A 153 -1.33 4.41 19.61
CA ASN A 153 -1.00 5.06 20.88
C ASN A 153 0.02 4.26 21.71
N ASP A 154 -0.09 2.93 21.76
CA ASP A 154 0.83 2.10 22.53
C ASP A 154 2.27 2.11 21.99
N THR A 155 2.46 2.48 20.72
CA THR A 155 3.78 2.56 20.09
C THR A 155 4.39 3.98 20.17
N LEU A 156 3.58 5.00 20.45
CA LEU A 156 3.97 6.42 20.45
C LEU A 156 4.29 6.99 21.84
N LYS A 157 4.35 6.13 22.87
CA LYS A 157 4.70 6.52 24.24
C LYS A 157 6.19 6.82 24.39
#